data_AF-A0A416ETG1-F1
#
_entry.id   AF-A0A416ETG1-F1
#
_cell.length_a   1.000
_cell.length_b   1.000
_cell.length_c   1.000
_cell.angle_alpha   90.00
_cell.angle_beta   90.00
_cell.angle_gamma   90.00
#
_symmetry.space_group_name_H-M   'P 1'
#
loop_
_entity.id
_entity.type
_entity.pdbx_description
1 polymer ?
#
loop_
_entity_poly.entity_id
_entity_poly.type
_entity_poly.pdbx_seq_one_letter_code
_entity_poly.pdbx_strand_id
1 'polypeptide(L)' 'MEHTFEITITAQDNLTWQGTLKTVQGVVPFRSEMELLMELSRMMGYANEVHPVFAASTTPKPE' A
#
# COMPACT_ATOMS: atom_id res chain seq x y z
N MET A 1 -7.79 -18.00 -0.72
CA MET A 1 -6.34 -18.12 -0.94
C MET A 1 -5.66 -17.47 0.24
N GLU A 2 -4.57 -18.07 0.74
CA GLU A 2 -3.80 -17.53 1.86
C GLU A 2 -2.50 -16.94 1.32
N HIS A 3 -2.13 -15.75 1.78
CA HIS A 3 -0.87 -15.09 1.44
C HIS A 3 -0.07 -14.88 2.72
N THR A 4 1.17 -15.36 2.73
CA THR A 4 2.11 -15.17 3.83
C THR A 4 3.15 -14.13 3.43
N PHE A 5 3.41 -13.18 4.32
CA PHE A 5 4.39 -12.11 4.13
C PHE A 5 5.40 -12.13 5.27
N GLU A 6 6.67 -11.82 4.96
CA GLU A 6 7.72 -11.66 5.97
C GLU A 6 8.03 -10.16 6.08
N ILE A 7 7.85 -9.62 7.28
CA ILE A 7 8.06 -8.21 7.60
C ILE A 7 9.18 -8.10 8.63
N THR A 8 10.20 -7.31 8.31
CA THR A 8 11.27 -6.96 9.26
C THR A 8 11.16 -5.48 9.60
N ILE A 9 11.03 -5.15 10.90
CA ILE A 9 11.00 -3.76 11.38
C ILE A 9 12.27 -3.53 12.20
N THR A 10 12.99 -2.46 11.87
CA THR A 10 14.21 -2.05 12.56
C THR A 10 13.98 -0.67 13.17
N ALA A 11 14.19 -0.56 14.49
CA ALA A 11 14.23 0.72 15.16
C ALA A 11 15.53 1.47 14.80
N GLN A 12 15.43 2.76 14.54
CA GLN A 12 16.57 3.62 14.25
C GLN A 12 16.86 4.55 15.42
N ASP A 13 18.11 5.03 15.50
CA ASP A 13 18.62 5.87 16.60
C ASP A 13 17.84 7.19 16.78
N ASN A 14 17.10 7.62 15.77
CA ASN A 14 16.31 8.86 15.75
C ASN A 14 14.83 8.65 16.15
N LEU A 15 14.50 7.55 16.85
CA LEU A 15 13.11 7.18 17.21
C LEU A 15 12.19 6.94 16.00
N THR A 16 12.75 6.76 14.81
CA THR A 16 11.99 6.33 13.62
C THR A 16 12.12 4.83 13.43
N TRP A 17 11.21 4.28 12.65
CA TRP A 17 11.19 2.87 12.27
C TRP A 17 11.31 2.78 10.77
N GLN A 18 12.17 1.88 10.32
CA GLN A 18 12.24 1.48 8.92
C GLN A 18 11.97 -0.01 8.85
N GLY A 19 11.18 -0.41 7.86
CA GLY A 19 10.84 -1.79 7.64
C GLY A 19 11.11 -2.26 6.23
N THR A 20 11.18 -3.57 6.08
CA THR A 20 11.23 -4.22 4.78
C THR A 20 10.16 -5.29 4.73
N LEU A 21 9.42 -5.30 3.62
CA LEU A 21 8.47 -6.33 3.26
C LEU A 21 9.13 -7.24 2.22
N LYS A 22 9.26 -8.51 2.55
CA LYS A 22 9.77 -9.52 1.62
C LYS A 22 8.61 -10.17 0.88
N THR A 23 8.66 -10.04 -0.43
CA THR A 23 7.64 -10.47 -1.38
C THR A 23 8.23 -11.53 -2.31
N VAL A 24 7.37 -12.19 -3.10
CA VAL A 24 7.84 -13.10 -4.15
C VAL A 24 8.58 -12.36 -5.28
N GLN A 25 8.33 -11.06 -5.43
CA GLN A 25 8.99 -10.22 -6.43
C GLN A 25 10.30 -9.59 -5.91
N GLY A 26 10.51 -9.53 -4.60
CA GLY A 26 11.72 -8.95 -4.01
C GLY A 26 11.50 -8.34 -2.64
N VAL A 27 12.42 -7.47 -2.21
CA VAL A 27 12.33 -6.77 -0.92
C VAL A 27 11.91 -5.32 -1.17
N VAL A 28 10.83 -4.89 -0.52
CA VAL A 28 10.29 -3.53 -0.62
C VAL A 28 10.48 -2.80 0.73
N PRO A 29 11.23 -1.70 0.78
CA PRO A 29 11.34 -0.90 2.00
C PRO A 29 10.07 -0.09 2.25
N PHE A 30 9.71 0.08 3.51
CA PHE A 30 8.63 0.97 3.96
C PHE A 30 9.06 1.78 5.20
N ARG A 31 8.54 3.00 5.31
CA ARG A 31 8.83 3.93 6.42
C ARG A 31 7.60 4.27 7.24
N SER A 32 6.44 3.83 6.80
CA SER A 32 5.17 4.05 7.47
C SER A 32 4.26 2.82 7.34
N GLU A 33 3.28 2.70 8.23
CA GLU A 33 2.26 1.65 8.19
C GLU A 33 1.42 1.81 6.93
N MET A 34 1.14 3.05 6.53
CA MET A 34 0.44 3.36 5.29
C MET A 34 1.19 2.82 4.07
N GLU A 35 2.51 3.02 3.98
CA GLU A 35 3.34 2.46 2.90
C GLU A 35 3.27 0.93 2.85
N LEU A 36 3.36 0.28 4.02
CA LEU A 36 3.22 -1.17 4.12
C LEU A 36 1.84 -1.64 3.62
N LEU A 37 0.76 -1.01 4.08
CA LEU A 37 -0.60 -1.37 3.69
C LEU A 37 -0.87 -1.15 2.21
N MET A 38 -0.36 -0.04 1.64
CA MET A 38 -0.45 0.21 0.21
C MET A 38 0.24 -0.89 -0.60
N GLU A 39 1.45 -1.29 -0.21
CA GLU A 39 2.17 -2.36 -0.92
C GLU A 39 1.46 -3.72 -0.80
N LEU A 40 0.96 -4.06 0.39
CA LEU A 40 0.17 -5.29 0.60
C LEU A 40 -1.11 -5.28 -0.26
N SER A 41 -1.83 -4.16 -0.31
CA SER A 41 -3.03 -4.03 -1.15
C SER A 41 -2.71 -4.17 -2.65
N ARG A 42 -1.56 -3.64 -3.09
CA ARG A 42 -1.09 -3.77 -4.48
C ARG A 42 -0.79 -5.22 -4.83
N MET A 43 -0.09 -5.92 -3.95
CA MET A 43 0.25 -7.33 -4.14
C MET A 43 -0.97 -8.25 -4.17
N MET A 44 -1.97 -7.96 -3.34
CA MET A 44 -3.21 -8.74 -3.29
C MET A 44 -4.21 -8.35 -4.40
N GLY A 45 -3.86 -7.40 -5.27
CA GLY A 45 -4.71 -6.95 -6.37
C GLY A 45 -5.84 -6.00 -5.97
N TYR A 46 -5.98 -5.65 -4.69
CA TYR A 46 -6.97 -4.69 -4.21
C TYR A 46 -6.71 -3.26 -4.69
N ALA A 47 -5.47 -2.93 -5.07
CA ALA A 47 -5.14 -1.62 -5.63
C ALA A 47 -5.57 -1.45 -7.10
N ASN A 48 -5.89 -2.54 -7.82
CA ASN A 48 -6.37 -2.49 -9.21
C ASN A 48 -7.90 -2.38 -9.31
N GLU A 49 -8.63 -2.64 -8.23
CA GLU A 49 -10.03 -2.29 -8.12
C GLU A 49 -10.15 -0.84 -7.63
N VAL A 50 -9.73 0.10 -8.49
CA VAL A 50 -10.23 1.48 -8.38
C VAL A 50 -11.73 1.41 -8.67
N HIS A 51 -12.53 1.05 -7.66
CA HIS A 51 -13.93 1.38 -7.67
C HIS A 51 -14.01 2.91 -7.77
N PRO A 52 -14.66 3.47 -8.81
CA PRO A 52 -14.76 4.91 -9.01
C PRO A 52 -15.78 5.48 -8.01
N VAL A 53 -15.50 5.41 -6.71
CA VAL A 53 -16.32 6.09 -5.69
C VAL A 53 -16.04 7.59 -5.67
N PHE A 54 -14.90 8.01 -6.23
CA PHE A 54 -14.47 9.41 -6.31
C PHE A 54 -14.34 9.95 -7.75
N ALA A 55 -15.00 9.33 -8.73
CA ALA A 55 -15.34 10.06 -9.94
C ALA A 55 -16.45 11.06 -9.56
N ALA A 56 -16.04 12.20 -9.01
CA ALA A 56 -16.91 13.33 -8.81
C ALA A 56 -17.61 13.59 -10.15
N SER A 57 -18.91 13.29 -10.21
CA SER A 57 -19.76 13.60 -11.34
C SER A 57 -19.95 15.11 -11.37
N THR A 58 -18.92 15.84 -11.80
CA THR A 58 -19.05 17.21 -12.27
C THR A 58 -19.71 17.16 -13.64
N THR A 59 -21.01 16.88 -13.66
CA THR A 59 -21.86 17.16 -14.83
C THR A 59 -22.04 18.67 -14.90
N PRO A 60 -21.59 19.37 -15.97
CA PRO A 60 -22.07 20.72 -16.23
C PRO A 60 -23.53 20.62 -16.66
N LYS A 61 -24.37 21.48 -16.07
CA LYS A 61 -25.77 21.67 -16.44
C LYS A 61 -25.85 22.21 -17.89
N PRO A 62 -26.62 21.61 -18.81
CA PRO A 62 -26.82 22.20 -20.13
C PRO A 62 -27.69 23.46 -20.01
N GLU A 63 -27.28 24.53 -20.70
CA GLU A 63 -28.05 25.76 -20.95
C GLU A 63 -29.25 25.51 -21.87
#